data_AF-A0A1I2KAQ7-F1
#
_entry.id   AF-A0A1I2KAQ7-F1
#
_cell.length_a   1.000
_cell.length_b   1.000
_cell.length_c   1.000
_cell.angle_alpha   90.00
_cell.angle_beta   90.00
_cell.angle_gamma   90.00
#
_symmetry.space_group_name_H-M   'P 1'
#
loop_
_entity.id
_entity.type
_entity.pdbx_description
1 polymer ?
#
loop_
_entity_poly.entity_id
_entity_poly.type
_entity_poly.pdbx_seq_one_letter_code
_entity_poly.pdbx_strand_id
1 'polypeptide(L)'
;MSRNQPDKKNEKEKWMIFHPRDTANIYRNLFAVNQSSGRRQSSKKGDPHKQIDHLWYDVHYRQQKTYKKKESKDRLYLLKKEIALSNEQRETYRQVLEQRREALALLSRDQRIKILHGRPMGKTFPGLGAAHVREASLTIHPVYGVPYLPGSSIKGVVRHWALEAFFQGSEKTYETALKGEAGEAQAHHARAIRDIFGDQEHSGAVQFHDAFVCEDVCLKPDVLTVHFKDYYQEKKPPTDDMNPIPTEFYGVETPYFEFVITLTGQNYRNSSLSDEELLEVAGTWLQQALTEMGIGAKTTSGYGSFESFQDKTEEILEVAFQRLKNREEKQKAQEEALRREREERKRQEAWAKKWAEMPEEERLLYEIRQLSKEKEEDREKSKGELFERVVAQAEQGNLEPAKELRKYWEETGDWNVKKKKKKQYEKVQTLLRLLGES
;
A
#
# COMPACT_ATOMS: atom_id res chain seq x y z
N MET A 1 1.92 -63.11 0.36
CA MET A 1 1.66 -61.82 -0.31
C MET A 1 1.69 -60.73 0.75
N SER A 2 2.81 -60.02 0.80
CA SER A 2 3.05 -58.87 1.67
C SER A 2 2.24 -57.66 1.17
N ARG A 3 1.50 -56.99 2.06
CA ARG A 3 1.12 -55.58 1.90
C ARG A 3 1.28 -54.88 3.24
N ASN A 4 2.41 -54.16 3.29
CA ASN A 4 2.90 -53.25 4.31
C ASN A 4 1.82 -52.42 5.04
N GLN A 5 1.86 -52.49 6.37
CA GLN A 5 1.42 -51.40 7.25
C GLN A 5 2.42 -50.24 7.13
N PRO A 6 1.97 -48.98 7.06
CA PRO A 6 2.90 -47.85 7.05
C PRO A 6 3.42 -47.57 8.46
N ASP A 7 4.75 -47.52 8.57
CA ASP A 7 5.52 -47.21 9.78
C ASP A 7 5.20 -45.79 10.31
N LYS A 8 4.66 -45.70 11.53
CA LYS A 8 4.32 -44.45 12.26
C LYS A 8 5.56 -43.70 12.80
N LYS A 9 6.66 -43.64 12.06
CA LYS A 9 7.91 -42.98 12.51
C LYS A 9 8.45 -41.86 11.63
N ASN A 10 7.84 -41.54 10.49
CA ASN A 10 8.40 -40.55 9.54
C ASN A 10 7.46 -39.40 9.10
N GLU A 11 6.46 -39.02 9.89
CA GLU A 11 5.58 -37.87 9.58
C GLU A 11 5.97 -36.55 10.26
N LYS A 12 7.13 -36.48 10.94
CA LYS A 12 7.60 -35.24 11.62
C LYS A 12 8.46 -34.30 10.77
N GLU A 13 8.70 -34.59 9.50
CA GLU A 13 9.57 -33.77 8.63
C GLU A 13 8.89 -33.32 7.33
N LYS A 14 7.74 -32.65 7.42
CA LYS A 14 7.13 -31.97 6.26
C LYS A 14 6.61 -30.55 6.52
N TRP A 15 7.17 -29.87 7.52
CA TRP A 15 7.16 -28.41 7.55
C TRP A 15 8.57 -27.93 7.24
N MET A 16 8.80 -27.57 5.98
CA MET A 16 9.99 -26.83 5.57
C MET A 16 9.95 -25.47 6.27
N ILE A 17 10.51 -25.40 7.48
CA ILE A 17 10.85 -24.14 8.12
C ILE A 17 12.04 -23.61 7.32
N PHE A 18 11.78 -22.76 6.33
CA PHE A 18 12.86 -22.09 5.60
C PHE A 18 13.73 -21.35 6.61
N HIS A 19 14.99 -21.77 6.73
CA HIS A 19 15.96 -21.09 7.57
C HIS A 19 16.23 -19.69 6.99
N PRO A 20 16.37 -18.62 7.78
CA PRO A 20 16.58 -17.26 7.29
C PRO A 20 17.76 -17.06 6.34
N ARG A 21 18.78 -17.92 6.38
CA ARG A 21 19.85 -17.93 5.36
C ARG A 21 19.35 -18.40 4.00
N ASP A 22 18.42 -19.35 3.97
CA ASP A 22 17.82 -19.88 2.75
C ASP A 22 16.81 -18.88 2.19
N THR A 23 15.97 -18.26 3.03
CA THR A 23 15.09 -17.16 2.62
C THR A 23 15.89 -15.92 2.21
N ALA A 24 16.93 -15.53 2.95
CA ALA A 24 17.79 -14.41 2.55
C ALA A 24 18.48 -14.69 1.20
N ASN A 25 18.92 -15.92 0.93
CA ASN A 25 19.48 -16.31 -0.37
C ASN A 25 18.42 -16.32 -1.48
N ILE A 26 17.20 -16.81 -1.20
CA ILE A 26 16.06 -16.77 -2.12
C ILE A 26 15.72 -15.32 -2.47
N TYR A 27 15.61 -14.42 -1.49
CA TYR A 27 15.38 -12.99 -1.72
C TYR A 27 16.57 -12.34 -2.43
N ARG A 28 17.82 -12.67 -2.08
CA ARG A 28 19.01 -12.15 -2.79
C ARG A 28 18.98 -12.53 -4.27
N ASN A 29 18.57 -13.75 -4.60
CA ASN A 29 18.45 -14.22 -5.98
C ASN A 29 17.26 -13.59 -6.71
N LEU A 30 16.11 -13.42 -6.05
CA LEU A 30 14.93 -12.73 -6.60
C LEU A 30 15.21 -11.25 -6.91
N PHE A 31 15.97 -10.55 -6.06
CA PHE A 31 16.34 -9.15 -6.27
C PHE A 31 17.57 -8.97 -7.19
N ALA A 32 18.42 -9.98 -7.36
CA ALA A 32 19.51 -9.95 -8.33
C ALA A 32 19.01 -10.03 -9.79
N VAL A 33 17.90 -10.74 -10.03
CA VAL A 33 17.26 -10.83 -11.36
C VAL A 33 16.59 -9.51 -11.77
N ASN A 34 16.15 -8.69 -10.80
CA ASN A 34 15.50 -7.40 -11.04
C ASN A 34 16.46 -6.18 -11.00
N GLN A 35 17.77 -6.39 -10.98
CA GLN A 35 18.77 -5.31 -10.91
C GLN A 35 19.25 -4.76 -12.26
N SER A 36 18.54 -5.02 -13.36
CA SER A 36 18.86 -4.39 -14.66
C SER A 36 18.30 -2.97 -14.84
N SER A 37 17.59 -2.39 -13.87
CA SER A 37 17.11 -1.00 -13.97
C SER A 37 17.00 -0.29 -12.61
N GLY A 38 18.11 0.26 -12.13
CA GLY A 38 18.08 1.28 -11.08
C GLY A 38 19.30 1.26 -10.16
N ARG A 39 20.22 2.21 -10.36
CA ARG A 39 21.35 2.48 -9.46
C ARG A 39 20.85 2.78 -8.04
N ARG A 40 20.96 1.83 -7.11
CA ARG A 40 21.07 2.13 -5.67
C ARG A 40 22.55 2.27 -5.33
N GLN A 41 22.96 3.48 -4.95
CA GLN A 41 24.28 3.71 -4.37
C GLN A 41 24.43 2.84 -3.11
N SER A 42 25.44 1.99 -3.10
CA SER A 42 25.75 1.10 -1.99
C SER A 42 26.25 1.92 -0.79
N SER A 43 25.50 1.94 0.30
CA SER A 43 26.06 2.29 1.61
C SER A 43 26.91 1.13 2.12
N LYS A 44 28.06 1.49 2.69
CA LYS A 44 29.12 0.64 3.26
C LYS A 44 28.57 -0.56 4.04
N LYS A 45 29.20 -1.75 3.83
CA LYS A 45 29.13 -3.00 4.64
C LYS A 45 28.28 -2.85 5.93
N GLY A 46 26.96 -2.91 5.77
CA GLY A 46 26.02 -2.90 6.90
C GLY A 46 25.96 -4.28 7.51
N ASP A 47 25.88 -4.34 8.85
CA ASP A 47 25.54 -5.54 9.60
C ASP A 47 24.42 -6.33 8.88
N PRO A 48 24.64 -7.59 8.46
CA PRO A 48 23.62 -8.37 7.76
C PRO A 48 22.32 -8.50 8.57
N HIS A 49 22.37 -8.32 9.89
CA HIS A 49 21.17 -8.25 10.72
C HIS A 49 20.33 -6.98 10.52
N LYS A 50 20.85 -5.91 9.90
CA LYS A 50 20.11 -4.68 9.60
C LYS A 50 19.49 -4.63 8.19
N GLN A 51 19.58 -5.71 7.40
CA GLN A 51 19.05 -5.71 6.02
C GLN A 51 17.53 -5.92 5.91
N ILE A 52 16.87 -6.41 6.96
CA ILE A 52 15.43 -6.73 6.95
C ILE A 52 14.71 -5.84 7.96
N ASP A 53 13.84 -4.96 7.50
CA ASP A 53 13.14 -4.02 8.38
C ASP A 53 11.70 -4.47 8.64
N HIS A 54 11.51 -5.31 9.65
CA HIS A 54 10.24 -6.00 9.91
C HIS A 54 10.18 -6.52 11.36
N LEU A 55 9.21 -6.03 12.16
CA LEU A 55 9.14 -6.28 13.60
C LEU A 55 9.11 -7.76 13.97
N TRP A 56 8.55 -8.62 13.12
CA TRP A 56 8.55 -10.07 13.38
C TRP A 56 9.99 -10.60 13.55
N TYR A 57 10.95 -10.15 12.75
CA TYR A 57 12.33 -10.60 12.92
C TYR A 57 12.98 -10.00 14.17
N ASP A 58 12.63 -8.76 14.54
CA ASP A 58 13.10 -8.13 15.76
C ASP A 58 12.58 -8.84 17.03
N VAL A 59 11.34 -9.30 17.02
CA VAL A 59 10.71 -9.97 18.15
C VAL A 59 11.08 -11.46 18.21
N HIS A 60 11.06 -12.15 17.08
CA HIS A 60 11.16 -13.61 17.05
C HIS A 60 12.60 -14.12 16.81
N TYR A 61 13.41 -13.40 16.05
CA TYR A 61 14.72 -13.90 15.59
C TYR A 61 15.90 -13.19 16.26
N ARG A 62 15.92 -11.86 16.23
CA ARG A 62 17.06 -11.03 16.69
C ARG A 62 17.26 -11.01 18.20
N GLN A 63 16.35 -11.63 18.95
CA GLN A 63 16.50 -11.80 20.39
C GLN A 63 17.38 -13.00 20.77
N GLN A 64 17.69 -13.90 19.84
CA GLN A 64 18.45 -15.13 20.15
C GLN A 64 19.95 -14.94 19.94
N LYS A 65 20.75 -15.20 20.99
CA LYS A 65 22.22 -15.24 20.92
C LYS A 65 22.72 -16.53 20.27
N THR A 66 22.03 -17.65 20.51
CA THR A 66 22.42 -18.98 20.02
C THR A 66 21.21 -19.87 19.74
N TYR A 67 21.25 -20.56 18.60
CA TYR A 67 20.24 -21.56 18.20
C TYR A 67 20.61 -22.98 18.63
N LYS A 68 21.84 -23.19 19.13
CA LYS A 68 22.42 -24.54 19.37
C LYS A 68 22.03 -25.16 20.73
N LYS A 69 21.57 -24.38 21.71
CA LYS A 69 21.20 -24.88 23.05
C LYS A 69 19.81 -24.36 23.45
N LYS A 70 18.82 -25.26 23.52
CA LYS A 70 17.43 -24.93 23.89
C LYS A 70 17.27 -24.42 25.33
N GLU A 71 18.17 -24.77 26.24
CA GLU A 71 17.98 -24.61 27.70
C GLU A 71 19.01 -23.70 28.41
N SER A 72 19.75 -22.87 27.68
CA SER A 72 20.68 -21.92 28.31
C SER A 72 19.95 -20.64 28.76
N LYS A 73 20.13 -20.22 30.03
CA LYS A 73 19.73 -18.88 30.52
C LYS A 73 20.33 -17.74 29.68
N ASP A 74 21.46 -18.02 29.02
CA ASP A 74 22.18 -17.08 28.18
C ASP A 74 21.80 -17.16 26.69
N ARG A 75 20.67 -17.82 26.36
CA ARG A 75 20.24 -17.97 24.95
C ARG A 75 19.70 -16.67 24.35
N LEU A 76 19.28 -15.69 25.16
CA LEU A 76 18.62 -14.46 24.71
C LEU A 76 19.46 -13.21 25.00
N TYR A 77 19.35 -12.22 24.13
CA TYR A 77 19.76 -10.85 24.43
C TYR A 77 18.80 -10.22 25.44
N LEU A 78 19.32 -9.27 26.23
CA LEU A 78 18.50 -8.37 27.04
C LEU A 78 17.51 -7.64 26.12
N LEU A 79 16.29 -7.40 26.61
CA LEU A 79 15.32 -6.64 25.86
C LEU A 79 15.82 -5.21 25.64
N LYS A 80 15.64 -4.71 24.42
CA LYS A 80 15.83 -3.30 24.12
C LYS A 80 14.77 -2.51 24.88
N LYS A 81 15.10 -1.26 25.24
CA LYS A 81 14.16 -0.34 25.89
C LYS A 81 12.89 -0.13 25.04
N GLU A 82 13.04 -0.14 23.72
CA GLU A 82 11.95 0.06 22.78
C GLU A 82 12.31 -0.54 21.42
N ILE A 83 11.30 -1.03 20.71
CA ILE A 83 11.38 -1.35 19.28
C ILE A 83 10.23 -0.62 18.58
N ALA A 84 10.55 0.42 17.82
CA ALA A 84 9.60 1.16 17.00
C ALA A 84 9.81 0.85 15.51
N LEU A 85 8.81 1.18 14.69
CA LEU A 85 8.95 1.13 13.23
C LEU A 85 10.06 2.11 12.78
N SER A 86 10.86 1.70 11.80
CA SER A 86 11.77 2.61 11.12
C SER A 86 10.98 3.65 10.30
N ASN A 87 11.66 4.71 9.84
CA ASN A 87 11.03 5.70 8.94
C ASN A 87 10.51 5.06 7.63
N GLU A 88 11.26 4.10 7.06
CA GLU A 88 10.86 3.42 5.83
C GLU A 88 9.68 2.48 6.06
N GLN A 89 9.69 1.72 7.16
CA GLN A 89 8.59 0.83 7.52
C GLN A 89 7.33 1.63 7.89
N ARG A 90 7.49 2.75 8.61
CA ARG A 90 6.39 3.65 8.97
C ARG A 90 5.72 4.23 7.73
N GLU A 91 6.50 4.73 6.78
CA GLU A 91 5.97 5.25 5.51
C GLU A 91 5.26 4.17 4.69
N THR A 92 5.88 3.00 4.56
CA THR A 92 5.27 1.85 3.86
C THR A 92 3.96 1.43 4.52
N TYR A 93 3.94 1.36 5.86
CA TYR A 93 2.76 0.96 6.59
C TYR A 93 1.63 1.99 6.52
N ARG A 94 1.97 3.29 6.54
CA ARG A 94 1.01 4.37 6.28
C ARG A 94 0.33 4.19 4.92
N GLN A 95 1.10 3.91 3.88
CA GLN A 95 0.54 3.65 2.54
C GLN A 95 -0.40 2.43 2.53
N VAL A 96 -0.09 1.37 3.29
CA VAL A 96 -0.98 0.21 3.45
C VAL A 96 -2.28 0.60 4.14
N LEU A 97 -2.23 1.36 5.23
CA LEU A 97 -3.42 1.85 5.92
C LEU A 97 -4.28 2.73 5.00
N GLU A 98 -3.64 3.59 4.20
CA GLU A 98 -4.32 4.44 3.23
C GLU A 98 -5.00 3.63 2.11
N GLN A 99 -4.31 2.65 1.53
CA GLN A 99 -4.89 1.75 0.53
C GLN A 99 -6.07 0.94 1.09
N ARG A 100 -5.95 0.48 2.35
CA ARG A 100 -7.06 -0.20 3.04
C ARG A 100 -8.27 0.73 3.19
N ARG A 101 -8.06 1.98 3.62
CA ARG A 101 -9.15 2.98 3.76
C ARG A 101 -9.79 3.33 2.42
N GLU A 102 -9.01 3.42 1.34
CA GLU A 102 -9.53 3.57 -0.02
C GLU A 102 -10.40 2.36 -0.44
N ALA A 103 -9.96 1.14 -0.14
CA ALA A 103 -10.76 -0.07 -0.39
C ALA A 103 -12.07 -0.08 0.42
N LEU A 104 -12.03 0.37 1.68
CA LEU A 104 -13.22 0.54 2.52
C LEU A 104 -14.17 1.61 1.94
N ALA A 105 -13.65 2.72 1.42
CA ALA A 105 -14.48 3.74 0.77
C ALA A 105 -15.15 3.23 -0.50
N LEU A 106 -14.48 2.38 -1.28
CA LEU A 106 -15.14 1.71 -2.40
C LEU A 106 -16.24 0.75 -1.92
N LEU A 107 -15.96 0.00 -0.85
CA LEU A 107 -16.91 -0.94 -0.25
C LEU A 107 -18.14 -0.24 0.35
N SER A 108 -17.99 0.98 0.87
CA SER A 108 -19.09 1.74 1.47
C SER A 108 -20.14 2.22 0.47
N ARG A 109 -19.91 2.02 -0.83
CA ARG A 109 -20.92 2.26 -1.88
C ARG A 109 -22.06 1.24 -1.82
N ASP A 110 -21.74 0.00 -1.45
CA ASP A 110 -22.68 -1.13 -1.44
C ASP A 110 -22.94 -1.66 -0.03
N GLN A 111 -22.04 -1.39 0.92
CA GLN A 111 -22.11 -1.86 2.30
C GLN A 111 -22.18 -0.71 3.29
N ARG A 112 -22.75 -0.98 4.47
CA ARG A 112 -22.61 -0.09 5.62
C ARG A 112 -21.28 -0.40 6.32
N ILE A 113 -20.57 0.64 6.71
CA ILE A 113 -19.25 0.54 7.33
C ILE A 113 -19.24 1.38 8.59
N LYS A 114 -18.62 0.85 9.65
CA LYS A 114 -18.34 1.60 10.86
C LYS A 114 -16.86 1.42 11.23
N ILE A 115 -16.17 2.54 11.42
CA ILE A 115 -14.74 2.61 11.73
C ILE A 115 -14.56 3.29 13.08
N LEU A 116 -14.04 2.53 14.05
CA LEU A 116 -13.83 3.00 15.41
C LEU A 116 -12.34 3.04 15.73
N HIS A 117 -11.87 4.17 16.24
CA HIS A 117 -10.53 4.28 16.83
C HIS A 117 -10.65 4.02 18.33
N GLY A 118 -10.17 2.86 18.77
CA GLY A 118 -10.13 2.48 20.18
C GLY A 118 -8.76 2.80 20.79
N ARG A 119 -8.74 3.57 21.87
CA ARG A 119 -7.52 3.88 22.62
C ARG A 119 -7.30 2.82 23.72
N PRO A 120 -6.17 2.10 23.71
CA PRO A 120 -5.83 1.18 24.79
C PRO A 120 -5.62 1.91 26.12
N MET A 121 -6.05 1.29 27.22
CA MET A 121 -5.79 1.80 28.58
C MET A 121 -4.31 1.67 28.97
N GLY A 122 -3.59 0.72 28.35
CA GLY A 122 -2.18 0.46 28.61
C GLY A 122 -1.56 -0.38 27.50
N LYS A 123 -0.51 -1.13 27.82
CA LYS A 123 0.09 -2.05 26.85
C LYS A 123 -0.92 -3.13 26.46
N THR A 124 -0.98 -3.44 25.17
CA THR A 124 -1.81 -4.54 24.67
C THR A 124 -0.96 -5.74 24.33
N PHE A 125 -1.60 -6.92 24.37
CA PHE A 125 -0.98 -8.19 24.03
C PHE A 125 -1.77 -8.91 22.95
N PRO A 126 -1.66 -8.49 21.68
CA PRO A 126 -2.32 -9.19 20.58
C PRO A 126 -1.69 -10.58 20.50
N GLY A 127 -2.46 -11.64 20.79
CA GLY A 127 -1.99 -13.03 20.71
C GLY A 127 -2.23 -13.84 21.97
N LEU A 128 -2.83 -15.02 21.80
CA LEU A 128 -3.11 -15.99 22.85
C LEU A 128 -2.14 -17.17 22.75
N GLY A 129 -1.42 -17.46 23.83
CA GLY A 129 -0.95 -18.82 24.15
C GLY A 129 0.03 -19.53 23.20
N ALA A 130 0.46 -18.95 22.08
CA ALA A 130 1.43 -19.63 21.21
C ALA A 130 2.82 -19.68 21.88
N ALA A 131 3.45 -20.86 21.85
CA ALA A 131 4.78 -21.09 22.42
C ALA A 131 5.82 -20.26 21.65
N HIS A 132 6.53 -19.38 22.37
CA HIS A 132 7.49 -18.47 21.77
C HIS A 132 8.82 -18.43 22.53
N VAL A 133 9.84 -17.81 21.90
CA VAL A 133 11.21 -17.69 22.41
C VAL A 133 11.23 -17.09 23.82
N ARG A 134 10.29 -16.19 24.09
CA ARG A 134 9.83 -15.76 25.41
C ARG A 134 8.36 -16.17 25.53
N GLU A 135 7.85 -16.50 26.72
CA GLU A 135 6.55 -17.15 26.99
C GLU A 135 5.29 -16.39 26.46
N ALA A 136 5.46 -15.29 25.72
CA ALA A 136 4.40 -14.45 25.19
C ALA A 136 4.60 -14.20 23.68
N SER A 137 3.68 -14.71 22.86
CA SER A 137 3.64 -14.48 21.41
C SER A 137 2.87 -13.21 21.09
N LEU A 138 3.52 -12.26 20.42
CA LEU A 138 2.82 -11.16 19.76
C LEU A 138 2.33 -11.62 18.39
N THR A 139 1.05 -11.37 18.10
CA THR A 139 0.46 -11.54 16.78
C THR A 139 0.91 -10.38 15.91
N ILE A 140 1.92 -10.64 15.09
CA ILE A 140 2.48 -9.68 14.13
C ILE A 140 2.05 -10.12 12.73
N HIS A 141 1.52 -9.18 11.96
CA HIS A 141 1.08 -9.45 10.59
C HIS A 141 2.29 -9.87 9.74
N PRO A 142 2.24 -11.03 9.05
CA PRO A 142 3.41 -11.61 8.40
C PRO A 142 3.94 -10.82 7.20
N VAL A 143 3.09 -9.96 6.61
CA VAL A 143 3.45 -9.11 5.47
C VAL A 143 3.84 -7.69 5.92
N TYR A 144 2.98 -7.02 6.69
CA TYR A 144 3.18 -5.63 7.11
C TYR A 144 4.17 -5.47 8.28
N GLY A 145 4.44 -6.55 9.02
CA GLY A 145 5.39 -6.52 10.13
C GLY A 145 4.95 -5.63 11.28
N VAL A 146 3.65 -5.55 11.55
CA VAL A 146 3.04 -4.76 12.63
C VAL A 146 2.12 -5.62 13.50
N PRO A 147 1.97 -5.32 14.80
CA PRO A 147 0.98 -5.97 15.63
C PRO A 147 -0.45 -5.70 15.13
N TYR A 148 -1.33 -6.69 15.27
CA TYR A 148 -2.75 -6.53 14.93
C TYR A 148 -3.63 -7.47 15.77
N LEU A 149 -4.91 -7.12 15.91
CA LEU A 149 -5.92 -7.96 16.55
C LEU A 149 -6.75 -8.65 15.46
N PRO A 150 -6.77 -10.00 15.44
CA PRO A 150 -7.56 -10.73 14.44
C PRO A 150 -9.06 -10.45 14.57
N GLY A 151 -9.75 -10.27 13.44
CA GLY A 151 -11.19 -10.07 13.36
C GLY A 151 -12.00 -11.21 13.97
N SER A 152 -11.47 -12.44 13.92
CA SER A 152 -12.07 -13.60 14.59
C SER A 152 -12.00 -13.51 16.12
N SER A 153 -10.89 -13.00 16.67
CA SER A 153 -10.76 -12.76 18.11
C SER A 153 -11.69 -11.64 18.57
N ILE A 154 -11.82 -10.59 17.76
CA ILE A 154 -12.75 -9.48 18.01
C ILE A 154 -14.18 -10.02 17.99
N LYS A 155 -14.59 -10.73 16.92
CA LYS A 155 -15.92 -11.36 16.84
C LYS A 155 -16.20 -12.25 18.05
N GLY A 156 -15.21 -13.04 18.48
CA GLY A 156 -15.33 -13.94 19.63
C GLY A 156 -15.59 -13.20 20.94
N VAL A 157 -14.80 -12.16 21.26
CA VAL A 157 -14.99 -11.41 22.51
C VAL A 157 -16.31 -10.64 22.52
N VAL A 158 -16.69 -10.05 21.39
CA VAL A 158 -17.96 -9.30 21.29
C VAL A 158 -19.16 -10.24 21.44
N ARG A 159 -19.12 -11.43 20.84
CA ARG A 159 -20.17 -12.45 21.05
C ARG A 159 -20.23 -12.90 22.50
N HIS A 160 -19.07 -13.17 23.10
CA HIS A 160 -19.00 -13.58 24.49
C HIS A 160 -19.58 -12.53 25.43
N TRP A 161 -19.23 -11.26 25.21
CA TRP A 161 -19.81 -10.14 25.95
C TRP A 161 -21.33 -10.06 25.81
N ALA A 162 -21.86 -10.18 24.60
CA ALA A 162 -23.31 -10.14 24.38
C ALA A 162 -24.03 -11.29 25.11
N LEU A 163 -23.45 -12.49 25.10
CA LEU A 163 -23.99 -13.63 25.86
C LEU A 163 -23.92 -13.41 27.37
N GLU A 164 -22.83 -12.83 27.87
CA GLU A 164 -22.70 -12.49 29.28
C GLU A 164 -23.75 -11.46 29.70
N ALA A 165 -23.86 -10.36 28.95
CA ALA A 165 -24.74 -9.23 29.25
C ALA A 165 -26.24 -9.61 29.23
N PHE A 166 -26.67 -10.40 28.25
CA PHE A 166 -28.09 -10.69 28.04
C PHE A 166 -28.53 -12.07 28.52
N PHE A 167 -27.59 -13.01 28.71
CA PHE A 167 -27.87 -14.41 29.00
C PHE A 167 -27.01 -15.01 30.12
N GLN A 168 -26.24 -14.19 30.86
CA GLN A 168 -25.36 -14.64 31.96
C GLN A 168 -24.39 -15.74 31.51
N GLY A 169 -23.92 -15.66 30.26
CA GLY A 169 -23.01 -16.62 29.65
C GLY A 169 -23.65 -17.97 29.29
N SER A 170 -24.96 -18.14 29.50
CA SER A 170 -25.66 -19.40 29.23
C SER A 170 -26.11 -19.50 27.77
N GLU A 171 -25.39 -20.29 26.99
CA GLU A 171 -25.78 -20.66 25.61
C GLU A 171 -27.17 -21.31 25.57
N LYS A 172 -27.51 -22.12 26.58
CA LYS A 172 -28.83 -22.76 26.68
C LYS A 172 -29.95 -21.72 26.79
N THR A 173 -29.76 -20.68 27.60
CA THR A 173 -30.77 -19.62 27.76
C THR A 173 -30.91 -18.81 26.47
N TYR A 174 -29.80 -18.55 25.77
CA TYR A 174 -29.80 -17.93 24.45
C TYR A 174 -30.59 -18.77 23.43
N GLU A 175 -30.36 -20.08 23.35
CA GLU A 175 -31.08 -20.98 22.44
C GLU A 175 -32.58 -21.05 22.74
N THR A 176 -32.97 -21.13 24.01
CA THR A 176 -34.38 -21.11 24.44
C THR A 176 -35.05 -19.79 24.04
N ALA A 177 -34.37 -18.66 24.23
CA ALA A 177 -34.89 -17.36 23.82
C ALA A 177 -35.04 -17.22 22.30
N LEU A 178 -34.11 -17.80 21.53
CA LEU A 178 -34.17 -17.79 20.07
C LEU A 178 -35.34 -18.61 19.52
N LYS A 179 -35.76 -19.68 20.22
CA LYS A 179 -36.95 -20.49 19.90
C LYS A 179 -38.27 -19.83 20.28
N GLY A 180 -38.24 -18.66 20.92
CA GLY A 180 -39.44 -17.96 21.38
C GLY A 180 -40.03 -18.53 22.67
N GLU A 181 -39.27 -19.36 23.39
CA GLU A 181 -39.68 -19.99 24.65
C GLU A 181 -39.30 -19.14 25.89
N ALA A 182 -38.73 -17.94 25.68
CA ALA A 182 -38.39 -16.97 26.71
C ALA A 182 -39.24 -15.69 26.58
N GLY A 183 -39.02 -14.71 27.47
CA GLY A 183 -39.70 -13.41 27.37
C GLY A 183 -39.30 -12.61 26.13
N GLU A 184 -40.20 -11.76 25.61
CA GLU A 184 -40.00 -11.02 24.35
C GLU A 184 -38.71 -10.19 24.32
N ALA A 185 -38.32 -9.59 25.45
CA ALA A 185 -37.06 -8.85 25.56
C ALA A 185 -35.83 -9.75 25.31
N GLN A 186 -35.81 -10.97 25.89
CA GLN A 186 -34.72 -11.93 25.67
C GLN A 186 -34.73 -12.46 24.24
N ALA A 187 -35.91 -12.73 23.68
CA ALA A 187 -36.04 -13.14 22.28
C ALA A 187 -35.52 -12.05 21.33
N HIS A 188 -35.78 -10.77 21.60
CA HIS A 188 -35.25 -9.65 20.83
C HIS A 188 -33.71 -9.63 20.84
N HIS A 189 -33.07 -9.75 22.01
CA HIS A 189 -31.61 -9.82 22.11
C HIS A 189 -31.04 -11.06 21.40
N ALA A 190 -31.68 -12.22 21.53
CA ALA A 190 -31.25 -13.44 20.86
C ALA A 190 -31.28 -13.29 19.33
N ARG A 191 -32.34 -12.67 18.78
CA ARG A 191 -32.46 -12.40 17.34
C ARG A 191 -31.37 -11.45 16.85
N ALA A 192 -31.06 -10.38 17.60
CA ALA A 192 -29.97 -9.48 17.27
C ALA A 192 -28.59 -10.17 17.31
N ILE A 193 -28.33 -11.01 18.32
CA ILE A 193 -27.10 -11.83 18.39
C ILE A 193 -26.99 -12.73 17.16
N ARG A 194 -28.05 -13.45 16.78
CA ARG A 194 -28.04 -14.30 15.58
C ARG A 194 -27.79 -13.48 14.32
N ASP A 195 -28.47 -12.34 14.15
CA ASP A 195 -28.32 -11.51 12.95
C ASP A 195 -26.87 -10.96 12.84
N ILE A 196 -26.21 -10.60 13.95
CA ILE A 196 -24.82 -10.11 13.95
C ILE A 196 -23.83 -11.25 13.70
N PHE A 197 -23.92 -12.35 14.46
CA PHE A 197 -22.87 -13.37 14.50
C PHE A 197 -23.12 -14.59 13.61
N GLY A 198 -24.37 -14.87 13.30
CA GLY A 198 -24.82 -16.11 12.66
C GLY A 198 -24.92 -17.29 13.63
N ASP A 199 -25.39 -18.41 13.10
CA ASP A 199 -25.41 -19.72 13.74
C ASP A 199 -24.96 -20.80 12.73
N GLN A 200 -25.27 -22.08 13.00
CA GLN A 200 -24.90 -23.18 12.10
C GLN A 200 -25.71 -23.20 10.80
N GLU A 201 -26.88 -22.56 10.78
CA GLU A 201 -27.81 -22.56 9.65
C GLU A 201 -27.82 -21.22 8.89
N HIS A 202 -27.44 -20.13 9.56
CA HIS A 202 -27.52 -18.75 9.05
C HIS A 202 -26.18 -18.04 9.16
N SER A 203 -25.75 -17.40 8.07
CA SER A 203 -24.57 -16.52 8.11
C SER A 203 -24.89 -15.23 8.85
N GLY A 204 -23.98 -14.78 9.72
CA GLY A 204 -24.07 -13.45 10.33
C GLY A 204 -24.00 -12.34 9.27
N ALA A 205 -24.72 -11.25 9.51
CA ALA A 205 -24.79 -10.09 8.63
C ALA A 205 -23.61 -9.11 8.83
N VAL A 206 -22.99 -9.12 10.01
CA VAL A 206 -21.88 -8.21 10.34
C VAL A 206 -20.54 -8.94 10.19
N GLN A 207 -19.66 -8.36 9.38
CA GLN A 207 -18.29 -8.79 9.21
C GLN A 207 -17.37 -7.97 10.12
N PHE A 208 -16.61 -8.68 10.96
CA PHE A 208 -15.57 -8.11 11.82
C PHE A 208 -14.22 -8.24 11.11
N HIS A 209 -13.59 -7.12 10.80
CA HIS A 209 -12.28 -7.09 10.16
C HIS A 209 -11.16 -7.12 11.21
N ASP A 210 -9.96 -7.46 10.76
CA ASP A 210 -8.75 -7.31 11.56
C ASP A 210 -8.57 -5.85 11.99
N ALA A 211 -8.26 -5.62 13.27
CA ALA A 211 -7.97 -4.30 13.79
C ALA A 211 -6.46 -4.05 13.81
N PHE A 212 -6.06 -2.98 13.14
CA PHE A 212 -4.67 -2.59 12.95
C PHE A 212 -4.29 -1.46 13.91
N VAL A 213 -3.05 -1.46 14.38
CA VAL A 213 -2.45 -0.34 15.11
C VAL A 213 -2.21 0.85 14.18
N CYS A 214 -2.06 2.06 14.72
CA CYS A 214 -1.58 3.18 13.90
C CYS A 214 -0.07 3.07 13.63
N GLU A 215 0.44 3.93 12.74
CA GLU A 215 1.85 3.92 12.33
C GLU A 215 2.85 4.36 13.41
N ASP A 216 2.36 4.90 14.53
CA ASP A 216 3.16 5.31 15.70
C ASP A 216 3.27 4.21 16.77
N VAL A 217 3.07 2.95 16.36
CA VAL A 217 3.23 1.79 17.25
C VAL A 217 4.69 1.58 17.69
N CYS A 218 4.85 1.25 18.96
CA CYS A 218 6.12 0.80 19.53
C CYS A 218 5.93 -0.42 20.44
N LEU A 219 6.99 -1.23 20.57
CA LEU A 219 7.05 -2.36 21.47
C LEU A 219 7.93 -2.00 22.66
N LYS A 220 7.39 -2.09 23.87
CA LYS A 220 8.14 -1.81 25.11
C LYS A 220 8.22 -3.03 26.01
N PRO A 221 9.35 -3.25 26.69
CA PRO A 221 9.50 -4.38 27.59
C PRO A 221 8.52 -4.27 28.76
N ASP A 222 8.09 -5.43 29.25
CA ASP A 222 7.35 -5.61 30.47
C ASP A 222 7.77 -6.93 31.13
N VAL A 223 7.41 -7.13 32.40
CA VAL A 223 7.82 -8.30 33.18
C VAL A 223 6.61 -8.95 33.85
N LEU A 224 6.51 -10.26 33.70
CA LEU A 224 5.60 -11.08 34.49
C LEU A 224 6.44 -11.95 35.42
N THR A 225 6.15 -11.88 36.70
CA THR A 225 6.86 -12.67 37.70
C THR A 225 5.93 -13.73 38.26
N VAL A 226 6.13 -14.98 37.86
CA VAL A 226 5.36 -16.11 38.41
C VAL A 226 6.05 -16.61 39.67
N HIS A 227 5.34 -16.58 40.80
CA HIS A 227 5.85 -17.07 42.09
C HIS A 227 5.71 -18.60 42.22
N PHE A 228 4.54 -19.15 41.89
CA PHE A 228 4.22 -20.57 42.11
C PHE A 228 4.17 -21.38 40.81
N LYS A 229 5.26 -21.35 40.01
CA LYS A 229 5.29 -22.03 38.69
C LYS A 229 5.03 -23.54 38.80
N ASP A 230 5.64 -24.20 39.79
CA ASP A 230 5.50 -25.65 39.99
C ASP A 230 4.07 -26.04 40.42
N TYR A 231 3.37 -25.14 41.11
CA TYR A 231 1.95 -25.32 41.47
C TYR A 231 1.05 -25.26 40.24
N TYR A 232 1.21 -24.24 39.39
CA TYR A 232 0.44 -24.13 38.15
C TYR A 232 0.75 -25.24 37.14
N GLN A 233 1.87 -25.96 37.31
CA GLN A 233 2.22 -27.14 36.51
C GLN A 233 1.80 -28.46 37.16
N GLU A 234 1.03 -28.40 38.26
CA GLU A 234 0.56 -29.55 39.04
C GLU A 234 1.70 -30.46 39.55
N LYS A 235 2.90 -29.90 39.74
CA LYS A 235 4.08 -30.65 40.19
C LYS A 235 4.23 -30.66 41.70
N LYS A 236 3.97 -29.53 42.36
CA LYS A 236 4.17 -29.34 43.80
C LYS A 236 3.12 -28.39 44.39
N PRO A 237 2.71 -28.56 45.67
CA PRO A 237 1.87 -27.57 46.35
C PRO A 237 2.61 -26.23 46.46
N PRO A 238 1.89 -25.08 46.53
CA PRO A 238 2.51 -23.78 46.61
C PRO A 238 3.14 -23.60 48.00
N THR A 239 4.40 -23.19 48.03
CA THR A 239 5.16 -22.97 49.27
C THR A 239 5.86 -21.61 49.23
N ASP A 240 6.00 -20.96 50.39
CA ASP A 240 6.55 -19.60 50.49
C ASP A 240 8.05 -19.50 50.13
N ASP A 241 8.75 -20.64 50.03
CA ASP A 241 10.14 -20.75 49.60
C ASP A 241 10.31 -20.88 48.08
N MET A 242 9.21 -20.87 47.31
CA MET A 242 9.29 -20.88 45.85
C MET A 242 9.84 -19.55 45.32
N ASN A 243 10.89 -19.62 44.51
CA ASN A 243 11.52 -18.43 43.97
C ASN A 243 10.66 -17.79 42.86
N PRO A 244 10.47 -16.45 42.89
CA PRO A 244 9.87 -15.75 41.76
C PRO A 244 10.71 -15.93 40.51
N ILE A 245 10.05 -16.20 39.37
CA ILE A 245 10.70 -16.32 38.07
C ILE A 245 10.22 -15.16 37.18
N PRO A 246 11.02 -14.07 37.07
CA PRO A 246 10.71 -12.97 36.16
C PRO A 246 10.88 -13.40 34.71
N THR A 247 9.80 -13.28 33.94
CA THR A 247 9.79 -13.48 32.49
C THR A 247 9.52 -12.12 31.82
N GLU A 248 10.54 -11.57 31.16
CA GLU A 248 10.37 -10.33 30.39
C GLU A 248 9.81 -10.63 28.99
N PHE A 249 8.97 -9.73 28.48
CA PHE A 249 8.35 -9.80 27.16
C PHE A 249 8.11 -8.38 26.60
N TYR A 250 7.70 -8.25 25.34
CA TYR A 250 7.32 -6.96 24.74
C TYR A 250 5.81 -6.78 24.71
N GLY A 251 5.29 -5.71 25.29
CA GLY A 251 3.92 -5.25 25.09
C GLY A 251 3.82 -4.21 23.98
N VAL A 252 2.66 -4.14 23.33
CA VAL A 252 2.37 -3.17 22.27
C VAL A 252 1.85 -1.88 22.89
N GLU A 253 2.46 -0.75 22.53
CA GLU A 253 2.00 0.58 22.91
C GLU A 253 1.72 1.37 21.62
N THR A 254 0.49 1.86 21.51
CA THR A 254 -0.02 2.58 20.33
C THR A 254 -1.06 3.61 20.77
N PRO A 255 -1.12 4.78 20.12
CA PRO A 255 -2.20 5.73 20.32
C PRO A 255 -3.61 5.15 20.15
N TYR A 256 -3.82 4.29 19.14
CA TYR A 256 -5.10 3.63 18.90
C TYR A 256 -4.97 2.34 18.08
N PHE A 257 -6.04 1.54 18.11
CA PHE A 257 -6.34 0.50 17.13
C PHE A 257 -7.55 0.94 16.29
N GLU A 258 -7.50 0.70 14.97
CA GLU A 258 -8.59 0.95 14.05
C GLU A 258 -9.43 -0.32 13.86
N PHE A 259 -10.59 -0.35 14.50
CA PHE A 259 -11.60 -1.40 14.38
C PHE A 259 -12.52 -1.08 13.23
N VAL A 260 -12.81 -2.08 12.39
CA VAL A 260 -13.72 -1.94 11.27
C VAL A 260 -14.74 -3.07 11.32
N ILE A 261 -16.01 -2.71 11.30
CA ILE A 261 -17.12 -3.63 11.07
C ILE A 261 -17.88 -3.19 9.82
N THR A 262 -18.26 -4.16 8.99
CA THR A 262 -19.05 -3.90 7.79
C THR A 262 -20.30 -4.76 7.79
N LEU A 263 -21.35 -4.27 7.17
CA LEU A 263 -22.60 -4.98 7.01
C LEU A 263 -22.99 -4.90 5.53
N THR A 264 -23.22 -6.07 4.95
CA THR A 264 -23.88 -6.17 3.65
C THR A 264 -25.36 -6.32 3.89
N GLY A 265 -26.19 -5.54 3.19
CA GLY A 265 -27.65 -5.70 3.26
C GLY A 265 -28.03 -7.15 2.96
N GLN A 266 -28.65 -7.82 3.92
CA GLN A 266 -29.17 -9.17 3.74
C GLN A 266 -30.69 -9.14 3.66
N ASN A 267 -31.25 -9.96 2.77
CA ASN A 267 -32.71 -10.06 2.58
C ASN A 267 -33.41 -10.81 3.72
N TYR A 268 -32.69 -11.58 4.54
CA TYR A 268 -33.26 -12.33 5.65
C TYR A 268 -32.66 -11.88 6.99
N ARG A 269 -33.52 -11.36 7.87
CA ARG A 269 -33.20 -11.00 9.25
C ARG A 269 -34.28 -11.48 10.18
N ASN A 270 -33.88 -11.73 11.42
CA ASN A 270 -34.79 -12.21 12.46
C ASN A 270 -35.20 -11.07 13.39
N SER A 271 -34.33 -10.09 13.60
CA SER A 271 -34.66 -8.86 14.30
C SER A 271 -35.36 -7.87 13.37
N SER A 272 -36.10 -6.94 13.96
CA SER A 272 -36.74 -5.82 13.26
C SER A 272 -35.77 -4.64 13.03
N LEU A 273 -34.47 -4.83 13.24
CA LEU A 273 -33.47 -3.78 13.15
C LEU A 273 -33.09 -3.49 11.69
N SER A 274 -33.08 -2.20 11.35
CA SER A 274 -32.48 -1.71 10.10
C SER A 274 -30.98 -2.01 10.04
N ASP A 275 -30.39 -1.85 8.85
CA ASP A 275 -28.95 -2.04 8.61
C ASP A 275 -28.12 -1.11 9.50
N GLU A 276 -28.56 0.14 9.59
CA GLU A 276 -27.93 1.19 10.38
C GLU A 276 -28.02 0.88 11.88
N GLU A 277 -29.20 0.46 12.38
CA GLU A 277 -29.37 0.08 13.78
C GLU A 277 -28.58 -1.18 14.15
N LEU A 278 -28.56 -2.19 13.28
CA LEU A 278 -27.82 -3.43 13.55
C LEU A 278 -26.31 -3.18 13.61
N LEU A 279 -25.79 -2.33 12.72
CA LEU A 279 -24.38 -1.94 12.72
C LEU A 279 -24.05 -1.07 13.95
N GLU A 280 -24.97 -0.20 14.38
CA GLU A 280 -24.82 0.60 15.60
C GLU A 280 -24.77 -0.27 16.85
N VAL A 281 -25.67 -1.26 16.94
CA VAL A 281 -25.68 -2.27 18.02
C VAL A 281 -24.36 -3.04 18.04
N ALA A 282 -23.91 -3.56 16.89
CA ALA A 282 -22.64 -4.28 16.81
C ALA A 282 -21.44 -3.40 17.21
N GLY A 283 -21.43 -2.13 16.79
CA GLY A 283 -20.41 -1.15 17.18
C GLY A 283 -20.43 -0.82 18.67
N THR A 284 -21.61 -0.75 19.27
CA THR A 284 -21.77 -0.53 20.72
C THR A 284 -21.28 -1.74 21.50
N TRP A 285 -21.69 -2.95 21.12
CA TRP A 285 -21.23 -4.19 21.76
C TRP A 285 -19.72 -4.36 21.64
N LEU A 286 -19.12 -3.96 20.51
CA LEU A 286 -17.67 -3.96 20.36
C LEU A 286 -16.98 -3.08 21.39
N GLN A 287 -17.47 -1.85 21.58
CA GLN A 287 -16.91 -0.90 22.55
C GLN A 287 -17.04 -1.42 23.97
N GLN A 288 -18.22 -1.93 24.35
CA GLN A 288 -18.45 -2.48 25.69
C GLN A 288 -17.58 -3.72 25.95
N ALA A 289 -17.55 -4.67 25.03
CA ALA A 289 -16.75 -5.89 25.16
C ALA A 289 -15.26 -5.59 25.38
N LEU A 290 -14.71 -4.64 24.62
CA LEU A 290 -13.30 -4.27 24.73
C LEU A 290 -12.98 -3.41 25.95
N THR A 291 -13.96 -2.69 26.50
CA THR A 291 -13.82 -1.90 27.73
C THR A 291 -13.90 -2.81 28.96
N GLU A 292 -14.86 -3.73 29.00
CA GLU A 292 -15.16 -4.56 30.17
C GLU A 292 -14.35 -5.86 30.23
N MET A 293 -14.19 -6.57 29.10
CA MET A 293 -13.50 -7.87 29.05
C MET A 293 -12.06 -7.76 28.55
N GLY A 294 -11.78 -6.77 27.69
CA GLY A 294 -10.52 -6.64 26.98
C GLY A 294 -10.27 -7.76 25.96
N ILE A 295 -9.18 -7.69 25.21
CA ILE A 295 -8.84 -8.65 24.15
C ILE A 295 -7.35 -8.98 24.13
N GLY A 296 -7.03 -10.23 23.78
CA GLY A 296 -5.67 -10.73 23.71
C GLY A 296 -5.29 -11.54 24.95
N ALA A 297 -3.99 -11.67 25.23
CA ALA A 297 -3.53 -12.38 26.41
C ALA A 297 -3.49 -11.50 27.66
N LYS A 298 -3.63 -12.15 28.82
CA LYS A 298 -3.45 -11.53 30.15
C LYS A 298 -4.46 -10.41 30.45
N THR A 299 -5.68 -10.54 29.93
CA THR A 299 -6.79 -9.60 30.20
C THR A 299 -7.11 -9.49 31.68
N THR A 300 -7.02 -10.59 32.43
CA THR A 300 -7.20 -10.60 33.90
C THR A 300 -6.16 -9.77 34.66
N SER A 301 -5.01 -9.48 34.05
CA SER A 301 -3.97 -8.59 34.59
C SER A 301 -4.07 -7.16 34.03
N GLY A 302 -5.15 -6.83 33.31
CA GLY A 302 -5.44 -5.50 32.77
C GLY A 302 -4.88 -5.22 31.38
N TYR A 303 -4.29 -6.21 30.69
CA TYR A 303 -3.79 -6.02 29.32
C TYR A 303 -4.92 -6.08 28.29
N GLY A 304 -4.84 -5.25 27.25
CA GLY A 304 -5.77 -5.35 26.12
C GLY A 304 -7.17 -4.80 26.37
N SER A 305 -7.39 -4.06 27.46
CA SER A 305 -8.59 -3.26 27.66
C SER A 305 -8.46 -1.87 27.01
N PHE A 306 -9.60 -1.27 26.71
CA PHE A 306 -9.71 0.02 26.03
C PHE A 306 -10.42 1.03 26.92
N GLU A 307 -9.97 2.28 26.89
CA GLU A 307 -10.52 3.36 27.74
C GLU A 307 -11.54 4.22 27.02
N SER A 308 -11.42 4.38 25.70
CA SER A 308 -12.30 5.23 24.92
C SER A 308 -12.29 4.83 23.45
N PHE A 309 -13.39 5.16 22.77
CA PHE A 309 -13.57 4.95 21.34
C PHE A 309 -14.04 6.23 20.68
N GLN A 310 -13.57 6.46 19.45
CA GLN A 310 -14.02 7.55 18.61
C GLN A 310 -14.55 6.98 17.30
N ASP A 311 -15.76 7.37 16.91
CA ASP A 311 -16.25 7.08 15.57
C ASP A 311 -15.55 7.99 14.56
N LYS A 312 -14.83 7.36 13.64
CA LYS A 312 -14.03 8.02 12.60
C LYS A 312 -14.53 7.67 11.20
N THR A 313 -15.71 7.07 11.10
CA THR A 313 -16.29 6.59 9.84
C THR A 313 -16.36 7.71 8.81
N GLU A 314 -17.03 8.81 9.12
CA GLU A 314 -17.22 9.92 8.16
C GLU A 314 -15.88 10.57 7.78
N GLU A 315 -15.04 10.90 8.76
CA GLU A 315 -13.74 11.54 8.55
C GLU A 315 -12.83 10.70 7.64
N ILE A 316 -12.73 9.39 7.90
CA ILE A 316 -11.86 8.49 7.14
C ILE A 316 -12.39 8.26 5.73
N LEU A 317 -13.70 8.06 5.58
CA LEU A 317 -14.30 7.83 4.27
C LEU A 317 -14.21 9.08 3.38
N GLU A 318 -14.43 10.28 3.93
CA GLU A 318 -14.30 11.54 3.19
C GLU A 318 -12.88 11.74 2.65
N VAL A 319 -11.86 11.56 3.50
CA VAL A 319 -10.46 11.65 3.10
C VAL A 319 -10.11 10.59 2.03
N ALA A 320 -10.62 9.37 2.18
CA ALA A 320 -10.40 8.29 1.24
C ALA A 320 -11.06 8.56 -0.14
N PHE A 321 -12.30 9.06 -0.16
CA PHE A 321 -12.97 9.45 -1.41
C PHE A 321 -12.27 10.58 -2.13
N GLN A 322 -11.79 11.60 -1.41
CA GLN A 322 -11.04 12.69 -2.01
C GLN A 322 -9.73 12.19 -2.65
N ARG A 323 -9.04 11.25 -2.00
CA ARG A 323 -7.84 10.61 -2.56
C ARG A 323 -8.12 9.79 -3.82
N LEU A 324 -9.19 9.00 -3.81
CA LEU A 324 -9.64 8.24 -4.98
C LEU A 324 -9.93 9.17 -6.16
N LYS A 325 -10.70 10.25 -5.94
CA LYS A 325 -11.00 11.26 -6.97
C LYS A 325 -9.72 11.90 -7.53
N ASN A 326 -8.81 12.32 -6.66
CA ASN A 326 -7.53 12.92 -7.07
C ASN A 326 -6.68 11.93 -7.89
N ARG A 327 -6.73 10.63 -7.58
CA ARG A 327 -6.01 9.59 -8.33
C ARG A 327 -6.61 9.39 -9.72
N GLU A 328 -7.93 9.32 -9.82
CA GLU A 328 -8.65 9.21 -11.10
C GLU A 328 -8.38 10.42 -12.01
N GLU A 329 -8.42 11.63 -11.46
CA GLU A 329 -8.11 12.86 -12.20
C GLU A 329 -6.66 12.88 -12.72
N LYS A 330 -5.70 12.46 -11.88
CA LYS A 330 -4.30 12.33 -12.29
C LYS A 330 -4.10 11.28 -13.38
N GLN A 331 -4.78 10.13 -13.29
CA GLN A 331 -4.71 9.08 -14.31
C GLN A 331 -5.26 9.57 -15.65
N LYS A 332 -6.44 10.21 -15.65
CA LYS A 332 -7.04 10.80 -16.86
C LYS A 332 -6.12 11.85 -17.50
N ALA A 333 -5.54 12.73 -16.68
CA ALA A 333 -4.60 13.74 -17.17
C ALA A 333 -3.34 13.12 -17.80
N GLN A 334 -2.80 12.05 -17.21
CA GLN A 334 -1.65 11.31 -17.75
C GLN A 334 -2.00 10.61 -19.07
N GLU A 335 -3.17 9.97 -19.15
CA GLU A 335 -3.65 9.31 -20.37
C GLU A 335 -3.87 10.32 -21.51
N GLU A 336 -4.46 11.48 -21.21
CA GLU A 336 -4.64 12.55 -22.19
C GLU A 336 -3.31 13.14 -22.67
N ALA A 337 -2.35 13.35 -21.76
CA ALA A 337 -1.01 13.82 -22.12
C ALA A 337 -0.31 12.82 -23.04
N LEU A 338 -0.35 11.53 -22.71
CA LEU A 338 0.21 10.46 -23.55
C LEU A 338 -0.49 10.37 -24.91
N ARG A 339 -1.81 10.62 -24.97
CA ARG A 339 -2.57 10.66 -26.23
C ARG A 339 -2.10 11.83 -27.10
N ARG A 340 -1.96 13.04 -26.54
CA ARG A 340 -1.47 14.23 -27.25
C ARG A 340 -0.06 14.03 -27.79
N GLU A 341 0.84 13.47 -26.99
CA GLU A 341 2.21 13.16 -27.41
C GLU A 341 2.24 12.16 -28.59
N ARG A 342 1.39 11.11 -28.53
CA ARG A 342 1.27 10.14 -29.64
C ARG A 342 0.72 10.78 -30.91
N GLU A 343 -0.26 11.68 -30.79
CA GLU A 343 -0.82 12.41 -31.94
C GLU A 343 0.19 13.37 -32.55
N GLU A 344 0.95 14.10 -31.73
CA GLU A 344 2.03 14.98 -32.18
C GLU A 344 3.13 14.21 -32.88
N ARG A 345 3.57 13.07 -32.31
CA ARG A 345 4.56 12.19 -32.95
C ARG A 345 4.07 11.68 -34.30
N LYS A 346 2.82 11.21 -34.38
CA LYS A 346 2.22 10.78 -35.66
C LYS A 346 2.16 11.93 -36.67
N ARG A 347 1.83 13.15 -36.24
CA ARG A 347 1.83 14.34 -37.11
C ARG A 347 3.24 14.67 -37.61
N GLN A 348 4.24 14.60 -36.74
CA GLN A 348 5.64 14.83 -37.10
C GLN A 348 6.16 13.74 -38.06
N GLU A 349 5.85 12.47 -37.81
CA GLU A 349 6.21 11.36 -38.70
C GLU A 349 5.50 11.49 -40.06
N ALA A 350 4.21 11.81 -40.08
CA ALA A 350 3.46 12.04 -41.31
C ALA A 350 3.99 13.25 -42.08
N TRP A 351 4.34 14.34 -41.38
CA TRP A 351 4.98 15.51 -41.96
C TRP A 351 6.36 15.17 -42.52
N ALA A 352 7.19 14.44 -41.77
CA ALA A 352 8.52 14.03 -42.20
C ALA A 352 8.47 13.09 -43.41
N LYS A 353 7.51 12.16 -43.45
CA LYS A 353 7.27 11.30 -44.62
C LYS A 353 6.83 12.12 -45.82
N LYS A 354 5.84 13.01 -45.65
CA LYS A 354 5.39 13.92 -46.71
C LYS A 354 6.53 14.81 -47.20
N TRP A 355 7.35 15.32 -46.28
CA TRP A 355 8.55 16.08 -46.58
C TRP A 355 9.52 15.25 -47.41
N ALA A 356 9.83 14.02 -47.00
CA ALA A 356 10.74 13.10 -47.69
C ALA A 356 10.23 12.61 -49.06
N GLU A 357 8.93 12.62 -49.31
CA GLU A 357 8.32 12.29 -50.62
C GLU A 357 8.20 13.52 -51.54
N MET A 358 8.22 14.74 -50.98
CA MET A 358 8.12 15.99 -51.74
C MET A 358 9.36 16.16 -52.66
N PRO A 359 9.18 16.50 -53.96
CA PRO A 359 10.28 16.81 -54.86
C PRO A 359 11.17 17.95 -54.33
N GLU A 360 12.45 17.95 -54.69
CA GLU A 360 13.41 18.96 -54.23
C GLU A 360 12.99 20.39 -54.59
N GLU A 361 12.38 20.57 -55.76
CA GLU A 361 11.82 21.82 -56.26
C GLU A 361 10.75 22.39 -55.32
N GLU A 362 9.82 21.54 -54.85
CA GLU A 362 8.74 21.93 -53.95
C GLU A 362 9.24 22.18 -52.52
N ARG A 363 10.24 21.41 -52.05
CA ARG A 363 10.88 21.65 -50.75
C ARG A 363 11.60 22.99 -50.73
N LEU A 364 12.35 23.29 -51.79
CA LEU A 364 13.10 24.54 -51.92
C LEU A 364 12.15 25.74 -51.92
N LEU A 365 11.03 25.65 -52.65
CA LEU A 365 9.95 26.65 -52.62
C LEU A 365 9.34 26.82 -51.22
N TYR A 366 9.08 25.72 -50.51
CA TYR A 366 8.55 25.78 -49.14
C TYR A 366 9.55 26.43 -48.16
N GLU A 367 10.83 26.04 -48.23
CA GLU A 367 11.91 26.63 -47.40
C GLU A 367 12.03 28.13 -47.62
N ILE A 368 12.04 28.59 -48.87
CA ILE A 368 12.12 30.01 -49.23
C ILE A 368 10.90 30.79 -48.70
N ARG A 369 9.70 30.21 -48.79
CA ARG A 369 8.45 30.83 -48.30
C ARG A 369 8.37 30.91 -46.77
N GLN A 370 9.08 30.06 -46.04
CA GLN A 370 9.11 30.06 -44.57
C GLN A 370 10.19 30.98 -43.99
N LEU A 371 11.04 31.59 -44.82
CA LEU A 371 12.07 32.52 -44.35
C LEU A 371 11.44 33.73 -43.65
N SER A 372 11.82 33.96 -42.39
CA SER A 372 11.42 35.16 -41.68
C SER A 372 12.25 36.36 -42.14
N LYS A 373 11.62 37.53 -42.19
CA LYS A 373 12.30 38.79 -42.51
C LYS A 373 13.11 39.33 -41.32
N GLU A 374 12.75 38.91 -40.11
CA GLU A 374 13.27 39.45 -38.85
C GLU A 374 14.47 38.65 -38.32
N LYS A 375 14.62 37.38 -38.73
CA LYS A 375 15.74 36.52 -38.31
C LYS A 375 16.94 36.72 -39.23
N GLU A 376 18.06 37.15 -38.66
CA GLU A 376 19.31 37.35 -39.39
C GLU A 376 19.89 36.02 -39.94
N GLU A 377 19.64 34.90 -39.23
CA GLU A 377 19.99 33.55 -39.70
C GLU A 377 19.28 33.18 -41.00
N ASP A 378 18.00 33.54 -41.16
CA ASP A 378 17.22 33.25 -42.37
C ASP A 378 17.72 34.09 -43.55
N ARG A 379 18.14 35.34 -43.29
CA ARG A 379 18.78 36.19 -44.30
C ARG A 379 20.10 35.62 -44.77
N GLU A 380 20.95 35.13 -43.87
CA GLU A 380 22.23 34.51 -44.24
C GLU A 380 22.02 33.16 -44.96
N LYS A 381 21.08 32.33 -44.52
CA LYS A 381 20.70 31.07 -45.20
C LYS A 381 20.19 31.33 -46.62
N SER A 382 19.38 32.37 -46.80
CA SER A 382 18.89 32.78 -48.13
C SER A 382 20.02 33.10 -49.09
N LYS A 383 21.10 33.72 -48.59
CA LYS A 383 22.27 34.14 -49.37
C LYS A 383 23.26 33.01 -49.58
N GLY A 384 23.31 32.02 -48.71
CA GLY A 384 24.24 30.89 -48.77
C GLY A 384 23.64 29.67 -49.45
N GLU A 385 23.29 28.68 -48.64
CA GLU A 385 22.87 27.34 -49.07
C GLU A 385 21.63 27.36 -49.98
N LEU A 386 20.63 28.19 -49.68
CA LEU A 386 19.40 28.27 -50.50
C LEU A 386 19.67 28.86 -51.88
N PHE A 387 20.56 29.85 -51.98
CA PHE A 387 20.92 30.44 -53.27
C PHE A 387 21.60 29.42 -54.18
N GLU A 388 22.52 28.61 -53.65
CA GLU A 388 23.21 27.58 -54.44
C GLU A 388 22.23 26.52 -54.97
N ARG A 389 21.29 26.07 -54.13
CA ARG A 389 20.22 25.13 -54.52
C ARG A 389 19.27 25.73 -55.57
N VAL A 390 18.94 27.02 -55.45
CA VAL A 390 18.11 27.75 -56.42
C VAL A 390 18.80 27.86 -57.78
N VAL A 391 20.10 28.14 -57.81
CA VAL A 391 20.88 28.21 -59.05
C VAL A 391 20.93 26.84 -59.73
N ALA A 392 21.20 25.77 -58.98
CA ALA A 392 21.23 24.41 -59.52
C ALA A 392 19.89 23.98 -60.13
N GLN A 393 18.76 24.37 -59.52
CA GLN A 393 17.42 24.11 -60.05
C GLN A 393 17.08 24.98 -61.28
N ALA A 394 17.51 26.24 -61.29
CA ALA A 394 17.34 27.13 -62.43
C ALA A 394 18.11 26.65 -63.67
N GLU A 395 19.31 26.09 -63.49
CA GLU A 395 20.10 25.47 -64.56
C GLU A 395 19.46 24.20 -65.13
N GLN A 396 18.69 23.48 -64.31
CA GLN A 396 17.86 22.34 -64.75
C GLN A 396 16.54 22.76 -65.41
N GLY A 397 16.27 24.07 -65.49
CA GLY A 397 15.11 24.65 -66.19
C GLY A 397 13.94 25.03 -65.29
N ASN A 398 14.01 24.83 -63.96
CA ASN A 398 12.97 25.28 -63.04
C ASN A 398 13.29 26.67 -62.45
N LEU A 399 12.57 27.70 -62.93
CA LEU A 399 12.76 29.10 -62.54
C LEU A 399 11.86 29.55 -61.37
N GLU A 400 10.94 28.73 -60.88
CA GLU A 400 10.01 29.11 -59.81
C GLU A 400 10.70 29.40 -58.47
N PRO A 401 11.66 28.56 -57.98
CA PRO A 401 12.43 28.88 -56.78
C PRO A 401 13.23 30.19 -56.90
N ALA A 402 13.72 30.52 -58.10
CA ALA A 402 14.46 31.76 -58.37
C ALA A 402 13.57 33.00 -58.28
N LYS A 403 12.32 32.92 -58.74
CA LYS A 403 11.32 34.01 -58.62
C LYS A 403 10.95 34.28 -57.17
N GLU A 404 10.73 33.23 -56.36
CA GLU A 404 10.37 33.39 -54.95
C GLU A 404 11.56 33.89 -54.11
N LEU A 405 12.78 33.43 -54.37
CA LEU A 405 13.98 33.95 -53.69
C LEU A 405 14.21 35.43 -54.02
N ARG A 406 13.97 35.82 -55.28
CA ARG A 406 13.99 37.23 -55.69
C ARG A 406 12.98 38.04 -54.88
N LYS A 407 11.73 37.59 -54.80
CA LYS A 407 10.68 38.29 -54.04
C LYS A 407 11.09 38.48 -52.58
N TYR A 408 11.65 37.45 -51.94
CA TYR A 408 12.17 37.55 -50.58
C TYR A 408 13.31 38.58 -50.46
N TRP A 409 14.23 38.62 -51.42
CA TRP A 409 15.32 39.61 -51.45
C TRP A 409 14.85 41.04 -51.77
N GLU A 410 13.79 41.20 -52.57
CA GLU A 410 13.16 42.50 -52.80
C GLU A 410 12.52 43.01 -51.51
N GLU A 411 11.82 42.14 -50.77
CA GLU A 411 11.15 42.46 -49.50
C GLU A 411 12.12 42.73 -48.34
N THR A 412 13.30 42.10 -48.35
CA THR A 412 14.36 42.31 -47.33
C THR A 412 15.37 43.40 -47.71
N GLY A 413 15.29 43.95 -48.93
CA GLY A 413 16.21 44.97 -49.45
C GLY A 413 17.56 44.43 -49.94
N ASP A 414 17.72 43.11 -49.98
CA ASP A 414 18.93 42.40 -50.41
C ASP A 414 18.99 42.15 -51.93
N TRP A 415 17.97 42.60 -52.68
CA TRP A 415 17.94 42.62 -54.15
C TRP A 415 18.59 43.88 -54.73
N ASN A 416 18.24 45.07 -54.23
CA ASN A 416 18.71 46.36 -54.74
C ASN A 416 20.06 46.79 -54.15
N VAL A 417 21.10 45.99 -54.41
CA VAL A 417 22.42 46.14 -53.79
C VAL A 417 23.38 46.96 -54.66
N LYS A 418 24.11 47.92 -54.06
CA LYS A 418 25.13 48.73 -54.75
C LYS A 418 26.37 47.90 -55.10
N LYS A 419 27.02 48.18 -56.25
CA LYS A 419 28.28 47.54 -56.73
C LYS A 419 29.41 47.43 -55.69
N LYS A 420 29.40 48.24 -54.63
CA LYS A 420 30.39 48.16 -53.52
C LYS A 420 30.26 46.89 -52.66
N LYS A 421 29.08 46.26 -52.55
CA LYS A 421 28.88 44.98 -51.83
C LYS A 421 29.08 43.80 -52.79
N LYS A 422 30.35 43.53 -53.13
CA LYS A 422 30.78 42.64 -54.23
C LYS A 422 30.08 41.26 -54.23
N LYS A 423 30.06 40.56 -53.10
CA LYS A 423 29.53 39.19 -52.99
C LYS A 423 28.01 39.07 -53.22
N GLN A 424 27.20 39.96 -52.64
CA GLN A 424 25.73 39.91 -52.82
C GLN A 424 25.33 40.45 -54.19
N TYR A 425 26.04 41.45 -54.70
CA TYR A 425 25.82 41.98 -56.04
C TYR A 425 26.05 40.91 -57.12
N GLU A 426 27.11 40.11 -57.01
CA GLU A 426 27.38 38.98 -57.91
C GLU A 426 26.24 37.95 -57.89
N LYS A 427 25.67 37.63 -56.72
CA LYS A 427 24.54 36.68 -56.59
C LYS A 427 23.25 37.20 -57.23
N VAL A 428 22.94 38.48 -57.06
CA VAL A 428 21.79 39.14 -57.73
C VAL A 428 21.98 39.14 -59.25
N GLN A 429 23.20 39.39 -59.75
CA GLN A 429 23.51 39.34 -61.19
C GLN A 429 23.38 37.92 -61.76
N THR A 430 23.77 36.89 -61.01
CA THR A 430 23.56 35.49 -61.40
C THR A 430 22.08 35.14 -61.51
N LEU A 431 21.23 35.57 -60.56
CA LEU A 431 19.78 35.36 -60.62
C LEU A 431 19.12 36.13 -61.78
N LEU A 432 19.54 37.37 -62.04
CA LEU A 432 19.06 38.16 -63.18
C LEU A 432 19.36 37.45 -64.52
N ARG A 433 20.59 36.95 -64.68
CA ARG A 433 20.99 36.17 -65.85
C ARG A 433 20.16 34.89 -66.02
N LEU A 434 19.90 34.17 -64.92
CA LEU A 434 19.12 32.92 -64.95
C LEU A 434 17.63 33.17 -65.25
N LEU A 435 17.09 34.32 -64.83
CA LEU A 435 15.71 34.72 -65.12
C LEU A 435 15.52 35.35 -66.52
N GLY A 436 16.61 35.53 -67.28
CA GLY A 436 16.57 36.12 -68.63
C GLY A 436 16.36 37.63 -68.65
N GLU A 437 16.54 38.30 -67.50
CA GLU A 437 16.41 39.75 -67.35
C GLU A 437 17.82 40.34 -67.35
N SER A 438 18.21 40.99 -68.46
CA SER A 438 19.55 41.61 -68.63
C SER A 438 19.56 43.07 -68.20
#